data_AF-A0A8T0GJK0-F1
#
_entry.id   AF-A0A8T0GJK0-F1
#
_cell.length_a   1.000
_cell.length_b   1.000
_cell.length_c   1.000
_cell.angle_alpha   90.00
_cell.angle_beta   90.00
_cell.angle_gamma   90.00
#
_symmetry.space_group_name_H-M   'P 1'
#
loop_
_entity.id
_entity.type
_entity.pdbx_description
1 polymer ?
#
loop_
_entity_poly.entity_id
_entity_poly.type
_entity_poly.pdbx_seq_one_letter_code
_entity_poly.pdbx_strand_id
1 'polypeptide(L)'
;MLRVAPPIPTPAPGGPSAGGGNGNGDVRQVTSVCVARRSQRRKRVVEHYEEEDGVFGGRSSASKRLFSSRGDFGSSQGRRVKEVVVKSEVGVGSVAGKVIEGLAGDWKGLVKAEELVGGGCEWSSLGVGRAELCLDLTLLTGQSFRWRKTGVGQFTGVVGAHLVSLRQVDDDVEYCHHASSVNGAVSDVEKEVREYLNLDTSLVDLYAKFTAADARFAAVAPFIGGARLLRQPPLECVFQFICSSNNHIQRITTMVDYLSSRGPFLGSVNGIRFHQFPLLEDLLPVTESQLRENGFGYRAKYIVGTAEMLRQKAEGGEQWLLALRGQSLEEAVTSLCTLPGIGPKVAACIALFSLDQHHAIPVDTHVWQIAVRYLLPELEGRKLTVKLHREVAEAFVQRFGSYAGWAHTVLFIAELSSQQGLLPLHLRVPKKQSVKASK
;
A
#
# COMPACT_ATOMS: atom_id res chain seq x y z
N MET A 1 42.70 -32.18 -18.60
CA MET A 1 41.85 -32.94 -19.53
C MET A 1 40.42 -32.94 -18.99
N LEU A 2 39.64 -31.94 -19.37
CA LEU A 2 38.25 -31.75 -18.94
C LEU A 2 37.33 -32.44 -19.96
N ARG A 3 36.52 -33.40 -19.50
CA ARG A 3 35.56 -34.14 -20.34
C ARG A 3 34.26 -33.33 -20.44
N VAL A 4 33.91 -33.04 -21.68
CA VAL A 4 32.66 -32.39 -22.15
C VAL A 4 31.51 -33.40 -22.06
N ALA A 5 30.36 -32.99 -21.51
CA ALA A 5 29.12 -33.76 -21.53
C ALA A 5 28.34 -33.49 -22.84
N PRO A 6 27.64 -34.49 -23.42
CA PRO A 6 26.94 -34.34 -24.70
C PRO A 6 25.53 -33.69 -24.56
N PRO A 7 24.98 -33.10 -25.64
CA PRO A 7 23.72 -32.36 -25.59
C PRO A 7 22.48 -33.27 -25.66
N ILE A 8 21.39 -32.81 -25.03
CA ILE A 8 20.06 -33.43 -25.00
C ILE A 8 19.29 -33.07 -26.28
N PRO A 9 18.56 -34.01 -26.93
CA PRO A 9 17.86 -33.75 -28.19
C PRO A 9 16.50 -33.05 -28.03
N THR A 10 16.21 -32.14 -28.94
CA THR A 10 14.91 -31.48 -29.17
C THR A 10 13.95 -32.38 -29.95
N PRO A 11 12.63 -32.33 -29.69
CA PRO A 11 11.64 -32.98 -30.56
C PRO A 11 11.20 -32.05 -31.71
N ALA A 12 11.21 -32.59 -32.92
CA ALA A 12 10.65 -31.99 -34.14
C ALA A 12 9.15 -32.39 -34.33
N PRO A 13 8.39 -31.69 -35.19
CA PRO A 13 6.95 -31.55 -35.10
C PRO A 13 6.17 -32.63 -35.87
N GLY A 14 4.95 -32.93 -35.41
CA GLY A 14 4.00 -33.78 -36.12
C GLY A 14 2.60 -33.17 -36.18
N GLY A 15 2.14 -32.87 -37.39
CA GLY A 15 0.73 -32.95 -37.79
C GLY A 15 0.62 -33.95 -38.97
N PRO A 16 -0.53 -34.10 -39.66
CA PRO A 16 -1.88 -33.57 -39.43
C PRO A 16 -3.02 -34.65 -39.56
N SER A 17 -4.27 -34.26 -39.24
CA SER A 17 -5.57 -34.68 -39.86
C SER A 17 -6.71 -34.45 -38.83
N ALA A 18 -7.71 -33.59 -39.04
CA ALA A 18 -8.81 -33.51 -40.02
C ALA A 18 -10.12 -34.20 -39.55
N GLY A 19 -11.20 -33.41 -39.53
CA GLY A 19 -12.61 -33.79 -39.24
C GLY A 19 -13.17 -32.94 -38.09
N GLY A 20 -14.13 -32.03 -38.22
CA GLY A 20 -15.26 -31.92 -39.14
C GLY A 20 -16.55 -32.22 -38.38
N GLY A 21 -17.33 -31.19 -37.97
CA GLY A 21 -18.59 -31.40 -37.26
C GLY A 21 -19.26 -30.11 -36.79
N ASN A 22 -20.18 -29.62 -37.61
CA ASN A 22 -21.06 -28.46 -37.41
C ASN A 22 -22.29 -28.88 -36.57
N GLY A 23 -22.79 -28.02 -35.67
CA GLY A 23 -23.96 -28.36 -34.84
C GLY A 23 -24.54 -27.17 -34.08
N ASN A 24 -25.41 -26.42 -34.77
CA ASN A 24 -26.26 -25.36 -34.25
C ASN A 24 -27.44 -25.97 -33.47
N GLY A 25 -27.82 -25.44 -32.31
CA GLY A 25 -28.88 -26.01 -31.47
C GLY A 25 -29.49 -25.03 -30.48
N ASP A 26 -30.76 -24.71 -30.75
CA ASP A 26 -31.57 -23.58 -30.30
C ASP A 26 -31.96 -23.50 -28.80
N VAL A 27 -32.34 -22.26 -28.48
CA VAL A 27 -33.06 -21.69 -27.34
C VAL A 27 -34.21 -22.55 -26.80
N ARG A 28 -34.34 -22.62 -25.47
CA ARG A 28 -35.66 -22.61 -24.79
C ARG A 28 -35.63 -21.73 -23.53
N GLN A 29 -36.34 -20.61 -23.63
CA GLN A 29 -36.85 -19.84 -22.51
C GLN A 29 -37.93 -20.65 -21.77
N VAL A 30 -37.88 -20.63 -20.44
CA VAL A 30 -39.05 -20.87 -19.59
C VAL A 30 -39.22 -19.67 -18.67
N THR A 31 -40.21 -18.84 -19.00
CA THR A 31 -40.77 -17.80 -18.14
C THR A 31 -41.60 -18.45 -17.04
N SER A 32 -41.26 -18.17 -15.77
CA SER A 32 -42.15 -18.33 -14.63
C SER A 32 -42.29 -16.98 -13.93
N VAL A 33 -43.46 -16.38 -14.08
CA VAL A 33 -43.90 -15.19 -13.35
C VAL A 33 -44.46 -15.66 -12.00
N CYS A 34 -43.79 -15.34 -10.91
CA CYS A 34 -44.35 -15.42 -9.56
C CYS A 34 -44.26 -14.04 -8.90
N VAL A 35 -45.42 -13.41 -8.73
CA VAL A 35 -45.63 -12.20 -7.93
C VAL A 35 -45.55 -12.59 -6.45
N ALA A 36 -44.55 -12.10 -5.72
CA ALA A 36 -44.49 -12.25 -4.26
C ALA A 36 -44.10 -10.93 -3.58
N ARG A 37 -44.91 -10.57 -2.59
CA ARG A 37 -44.91 -9.31 -1.83
C ARG A 37 -43.58 -9.06 -1.09
N ARG A 38 -43.08 -7.83 -1.19
CA ARG A 38 -41.94 -7.30 -0.42
C ARG A 38 -42.23 -7.33 1.09
N SER A 39 -41.41 -8.07 1.85
CA SER A 39 -41.14 -7.84 3.26
C SER A 39 -39.68 -7.39 3.38
N GLN A 40 -39.45 -6.12 3.71
CA GLN A 40 -38.11 -5.56 3.93
C GLN A 40 -37.61 -5.97 5.33
N ARG A 41 -36.65 -6.91 5.38
CA ARG A 41 -35.68 -7.01 6.47
C ARG A 41 -34.30 -6.68 5.90
N ARG A 42 -33.69 -5.59 6.38
CA ARG A 42 -32.28 -5.26 6.14
C ARG A 42 -31.41 -6.42 6.63
N LYS A 43 -30.83 -7.20 5.71
CA LYS A 43 -29.68 -8.07 5.99
C LYS A 43 -28.43 -7.40 5.44
N ARG A 44 -27.43 -7.31 6.32
CA ARG A 44 -26.04 -6.96 6.05
C ARG A 44 -25.50 -8.03 5.10
N VAL A 45 -25.01 -7.64 3.92
CA VAL A 45 -24.25 -8.56 3.05
C VAL A 45 -22.85 -8.63 3.64
N VAL A 46 -22.52 -9.78 4.22
CA VAL A 46 -21.16 -10.23 4.48
C VAL A 46 -20.92 -11.27 3.40
N GLU A 47 -19.97 -11.02 2.50
CA GLU A 47 -19.47 -12.06 1.59
C GLU A 47 -18.68 -13.06 2.44
N HIS A 48 -19.25 -14.26 2.60
CA HIS A 48 -18.54 -15.43 3.05
C HIS A 48 -18.24 -16.29 1.82
N TYR A 49 -16.95 -16.56 1.60
CA TYR A 49 -16.52 -17.73 0.83
C TYR A 49 -16.82 -18.97 1.69
N GLU A 50 -17.64 -19.89 1.18
CA GLU A 50 -17.77 -21.24 1.73
C GLU A 50 -16.79 -22.16 0.99
N GLU A 51 -15.82 -22.70 1.73
CA GLU A 51 -15.23 -24.00 1.44
C GLU A 51 -16.14 -25.06 2.08
N GLU A 52 -16.56 -26.03 1.28
CA GLU A 52 -17.29 -27.20 1.75
C GLU A 52 -16.38 -28.08 2.62
N ASP A 53 -16.83 -28.40 3.83
CA ASP A 53 -16.54 -29.67 4.49
C ASP A 53 -17.60 -29.89 5.59
N GLY A 54 -18.46 -30.87 5.36
CA GLY A 54 -19.55 -31.21 6.27
C GLY A 54 -19.11 -32.13 7.40
N VAL A 55 -19.64 -31.91 8.61
CA VAL A 55 -20.02 -32.99 9.56
C VAL A 55 -21.15 -32.46 10.48
N PHE A 56 -22.17 -33.30 10.64
CA PHE A 56 -23.35 -33.17 11.51
C PHE A 56 -23.02 -33.07 13.02
N GLY A 57 -23.83 -32.32 13.78
CA GLY A 57 -23.90 -32.49 15.24
C GLY A 57 -24.57 -31.33 15.98
N GLY A 58 -25.89 -31.40 16.17
CA GLY A 58 -26.63 -30.43 16.96
C GLY A 58 -26.50 -30.61 18.48
N ARG A 59 -26.69 -29.53 19.24
CA ARG A 59 -27.56 -29.44 20.44
C ARG A 59 -27.55 -28.03 21.01
N SER A 60 -28.74 -27.60 21.43
CA SER A 60 -29.02 -26.36 22.14
C SER A 60 -28.62 -26.45 23.61
N SER A 61 -28.28 -25.31 24.24
CA SER A 61 -28.83 -24.94 25.55
C SER A 61 -28.40 -23.53 25.96
N ALA A 62 -29.37 -22.77 26.45
CA ALA A 62 -29.23 -21.47 27.07
C ALA A 62 -28.52 -21.54 28.44
N SER A 63 -27.88 -20.44 28.84
CA SER A 63 -27.91 -20.04 30.25
C SER A 63 -27.60 -18.57 30.48
N LYS A 64 -28.48 -17.99 31.31
CA LYS A 64 -28.46 -16.65 31.90
C LYS A 64 -27.38 -16.53 32.98
N ARG A 65 -26.86 -15.32 33.19
CA ARG A 65 -26.40 -14.73 34.47
C ARG A 65 -26.22 -13.22 34.21
N LEU A 66 -27.15 -12.33 34.58
CA LEU A 66 -27.33 -11.68 35.89
C LEU A 66 -26.01 -11.18 36.52
N PHE A 67 -25.78 -9.87 36.45
CA PHE A 67 -25.25 -9.09 37.57
C PHE A 67 -25.86 -7.69 37.56
N SER A 68 -26.17 -7.22 38.76
CA SER A 68 -26.90 -6.01 39.09
C SER A 68 -25.93 -4.91 39.53
N SER A 69 -26.22 -3.65 39.20
CA SER A 69 -26.02 -2.54 40.14
C SER A 69 -26.88 -1.34 39.73
N ARG A 70 -27.68 -0.88 40.70
CA ARG A 70 -28.58 0.28 40.67
C ARG A 70 -27.81 1.61 40.64
N GLY A 71 -28.44 2.63 40.06
CA GLY A 71 -28.15 4.05 40.22
C GLY A 71 -29.30 4.87 39.60
N ASP A 72 -29.95 5.70 40.42
CA ASP A 72 -31.29 6.28 40.24
C ASP A 72 -31.44 7.46 39.27
N PHE A 73 -32.65 7.52 38.70
CA PHE A 73 -33.55 8.63 38.28
C PHE A 73 -33.03 10.02 37.85
N GLY A 74 -33.54 10.45 36.68
CA GLY A 74 -33.66 11.85 36.24
C GLY A 74 -34.37 11.95 34.88
N SER A 75 -35.42 12.77 34.78
CA SER A 75 -36.56 12.67 33.86
C SER A 75 -36.44 13.34 32.46
N SER A 76 -37.16 12.73 31.50
CA SER A 76 -37.97 13.32 30.40
C SER A 76 -37.35 14.34 29.42
N GLN A 77 -37.32 14.00 28.11
CA GLN A 77 -38.22 14.58 27.09
C GLN A 77 -37.95 14.02 25.67
N GLY A 78 -39.04 13.65 24.97
CA GLY A 78 -39.33 14.11 23.59
C GLY A 78 -38.55 13.52 22.41
N ARG A 79 -39.13 12.52 21.74
CA ARG A 79 -38.82 12.12 20.36
C ARG A 79 -39.29 13.18 19.34
N ARG A 80 -38.48 13.42 18.29
CA ARG A 80 -38.93 13.41 16.88
C ARG A 80 -37.73 13.40 15.92
N VAL A 81 -37.45 12.25 15.32
CA VAL A 81 -36.57 12.14 14.14
C VAL A 81 -37.47 12.10 12.92
N LYS A 82 -37.35 13.08 12.01
CA LYS A 82 -37.95 13.04 10.68
C LYS A 82 -37.01 12.27 9.76
N GLU A 83 -37.50 11.14 9.27
CA GLU A 83 -36.85 10.31 8.25
C GLU A 83 -37.21 10.91 6.87
N VAL A 84 -36.23 11.44 6.14
CA VAL A 84 -36.40 11.88 4.75
C VAL A 84 -35.85 10.77 3.86
N VAL A 85 -36.76 10.06 3.19
CA VAL A 85 -36.43 9.03 2.19
C VAL A 85 -36.48 9.68 0.81
N VAL A 86 -35.32 9.81 0.15
CA VAL A 86 -35.24 10.12 -1.28
C VAL A 86 -35.27 8.78 -2.02
N LYS A 87 -36.34 8.52 -2.77
CA LYS A 87 -36.40 7.46 -3.78
C LYS A 87 -36.05 8.08 -5.13
N SER A 88 -35.02 7.58 -5.79
CA SER A 88 -34.84 7.75 -7.24
C SER A 88 -35.41 6.53 -7.95
N GLU A 89 -36.51 6.72 -8.67
CA GLU A 89 -36.98 5.77 -9.69
C GLU A 89 -36.50 6.29 -11.05
N VAL A 90 -35.72 5.47 -11.75
CA VAL A 90 -35.32 5.73 -13.14
C VAL A 90 -36.42 5.15 -14.03
N GLY A 91 -37.24 6.03 -14.60
CA GLY A 91 -38.24 5.70 -15.62
C GLY A 91 -37.84 6.33 -16.94
N VAL A 92 -37.60 5.50 -17.96
CA VAL A 92 -37.43 5.93 -19.34
C VAL A 92 -38.80 6.30 -19.89
N GLY A 93 -38.98 7.56 -20.29
CA GLY A 93 -40.22 8.05 -20.90
C GLY A 93 -39.96 9.31 -21.71
N SER A 94 -40.01 9.18 -23.03
CA SER A 94 -40.00 10.27 -24.00
C SER A 94 -41.29 11.07 -23.93
N VAL A 95 -41.24 12.37 -23.59
CA VAL A 95 -42.26 13.35 -23.98
C VAL A 95 -41.61 14.70 -24.23
N ALA A 96 -41.93 15.26 -25.40
CA ALA A 96 -41.50 16.57 -25.88
C ALA A 96 -42.20 17.75 -25.17
N GLY A 97 -41.44 18.83 -24.99
CA GLY A 97 -41.90 20.22 -25.10
C GLY A 97 -42.80 20.81 -24.00
N LYS A 98 -42.24 21.68 -23.17
CA LYS A 98 -42.72 23.07 -23.04
C LYS A 98 -41.74 23.95 -22.24
N VAL A 99 -41.50 25.11 -22.84
CA VAL A 99 -40.70 26.25 -22.36
C VAL A 99 -41.36 26.88 -21.13
N ILE A 100 -40.58 27.11 -20.08
CA ILE A 100 -40.82 28.19 -19.11
C ILE A 100 -39.46 28.85 -18.83
N GLU A 101 -39.32 30.07 -19.33
CA GLU A 101 -38.24 30.99 -19.02
C GLU A 101 -38.34 31.48 -17.56
N GLY A 102 -37.21 31.61 -16.87
CA GLY A 102 -37.12 32.37 -15.64
C GLY A 102 -36.06 31.86 -14.67
N LEU A 103 -35.09 32.72 -14.36
CA LEU A 103 -33.96 32.57 -13.43
C LEU A 103 -32.65 32.03 -14.06
N ALA A 104 -32.08 32.88 -14.91
CA ALA A 104 -30.66 32.87 -15.23
C ALA A 104 -29.85 33.29 -13.99
N GLY A 105 -29.23 32.31 -13.34
CA GLY A 105 -28.11 32.49 -12.42
C GLY A 105 -26.92 31.71 -12.99
N ASP A 106 -25.84 32.43 -13.25
CA ASP A 106 -24.65 32.01 -13.98
C ASP A 106 -23.99 30.74 -13.37
N TRP A 107 -24.12 29.60 -14.05
CA TRP A 107 -23.35 28.38 -13.76
C TRP A 107 -22.53 27.96 -14.99
N LYS A 108 -21.90 28.95 -15.65
CA LYS A 108 -20.83 28.72 -16.62
C LYS A 108 -19.47 28.95 -15.94
N GLY A 109 -19.07 27.98 -15.14
CA GLY A 109 -17.72 27.97 -14.57
C GLY A 109 -17.49 26.75 -13.70
N LEU A 110 -16.58 25.87 -14.14
CA LEU A 110 -16.00 24.73 -13.40
C LEU A 110 -16.85 23.45 -13.34
N VAL A 111 -17.08 22.86 -14.51
CA VAL A 111 -16.91 21.40 -14.64
C VAL A 111 -15.75 21.21 -15.62
N LYS A 112 -14.51 21.12 -15.10
CA LYS A 112 -13.41 20.63 -15.95
C LYS A 112 -13.77 19.19 -16.31
N ALA A 113 -13.83 18.91 -17.61
CA ALA A 113 -14.02 17.56 -18.12
C ALA A 113 -13.02 16.63 -17.41
N GLU A 114 -13.53 15.57 -16.79
CA GLU A 114 -12.70 14.47 -16.31
C GLU A 114 -12.13 13.78 -17.54
N GLU A 115 -10.94 14.20 -17.97
CA GLU A 115 -10.18 13.42 -18.95
C GLU A 115 -9.86 12.07 -18.31
N LEU A 116 -10.61 11.07 -18.74
CA LEU A 116 -10.11 9.71 -18.76
C LEU A 116 -8.84 9.75 -19.61
N VAL A 117 -7.68 9.48 -19.01
CA VAL A 117 -6.49 9.15 -19.80
C VAL A 117 -6.73 7.73 -20.34
N GLY A 118 -7.61 7.68 -21.35
CA GLY A 118 -7.99 6.50 -22.12
C GLY A 118 -7.33 6.47 -23.50
N GLY A 119 -6.38 7.38 -23.77
CA GLY A 119 -5.48 7.32 -24.91
C GLY A 119 -4.26 6.47 -24.57
N GLY A 120 -3.86 5.57 -25.48
CA GLY A 120 -2.72 4.67 -25.28
C GLY A 120 -1.47 5.45 -24.88
N CYS A 121 -0.92 5.11 -23.73
CA CYS A 121 0.34 5.66 -23.25
C CYS A 121 1.52 4.91 -23.89
N GLU A 122 2.52 5.65 -24.35
CA GLU A 122 3.74 5.08 -24.90
C GLU A 122 4.58 4.45 -23.78
N TRP A 123 5.06 3.23 -24.02
CA TRP A 123 5.87 2.48 -23.08
C TRP A 123 7.34 2.56 -23.49
N SER A 124 8.20 2.90 -22.54
CA SER A 124 9.64 2.98 -22.72
C SER A 124 10.33 2.05 -21.74
N SER A 125 11.36 1.35 -22.22
CA SER A 125 12.20 0.48 -21.39
C SER A 125 13.03 1.28 -20.37
N LEU A 126 13.14 0.79 -19.14
CA LEU A 126 14.12 1.28 -18.16
C LEU A 126 15.47 0.52 -18.26
N GLY A 127 15.49 -0.60 -18.98
CA GLY A 127 16.64 -1.50 -19.11
C GLY A 127 17.01 -2.19 -17.81
N VAL A 128 16.03 -2.63 -17.01
CA VAL A 128 16.24 -3.17 -15.66
C VAL A 128 15.66 -4.57 -15.51
N GLY A 129 16.54 -5.56 -15.42
CA GLY A 129 16.15 -6.96 -15.23
C GLY A 129 15.50 -7.25 -13.88
N ARG A 130 14.84 -8.40 -13.78
CA ARG A 130 14.10 -8.86 -12.59
C ARG A 130 14.97 -9.03 -11.36
N ALA A 131 16.24 -9.37 -11.54
CA ALA A 131 17.20 -9.47 -10.44
C ALA A 131 17.45 -8.11 -9.77
N GLU A 132 17.33 -7.01 -10.54
CA GLU A 132 17.50 -5.65 -10.08
C GLU A 132 16.16 -5.03 -9.63
N LEU A 133 15.03 -5.38 -10.24
CA LEU A 133 13.73 -4.84 -9.85
C LEU A 133 12.58 -5.82 -10.13
N CYS A 134 11.87 -6.19 -9.07
CA CYS A 134 10.58 -6.88 -9.11
C CYS A 134 9.48 -5.96 -8.56
N LEU A 135 8.54 -5.56 -9.41
CA LEU A 135 7.50 -4.60 -9.04
C LEU A 135 6.57 -5.09 -7.91
N ASP A 136 6.13 -6.36 -7.95
CA ASP A 136 5.27 -6.95 -6.91
C ASP A 136 5.96 -7.01 -5.53
N LEU A 137 7.30 -7.15 -5.51
CA LEU A 137 8.11 -7.18 -4.28
C LEU A 137 8.61 -5.79 -3.85
N THR A 138 8.35 -4.75 -4.63
CA THR A 138 8.84 -3.39 -4.35
C THR A 138 7.68 -2.44 -4.03
N LEU A 139 6.65 -2.37 -4.86
CA LEU A 139 5.70 -1.26 -4.82
C LEU A 139 4.60 -1.39 -3.74
N LEU A 140 4.22 -2.63 -3.38
CA LEU A 140 3.09 -2.91 -2.47
C LEU A 140 3.53 -3.59 -1.16
N THR A 141 4.76 -3.36 -0.73
CA THR A 141 5.37 -4.02 0.44
C THR A 141 5.43 -3.15 1.71
N GLY A 142 4.73 -2.00 1.71
CA GLY A 142 4.61 -1.13 2.88
C GLY A 142 5.70 -0.06 3.02
N GLN A 143 6.58 0.08 2.02
CA GLN A 143 7.48 1.23 1.91
C GLN A 143 6.79 2.46 1.31
N SER A 144 5.90 2.27 0.32
CA SER A 144 5.04 3.31 -0.25
C SER A 144 3.58 2.86 -0.22
N PHE A 145 2.65 3.82 -0.17
CA PHE A 145 1.21 3.58 -0.19
C PHE A 145 0.52 4.23 -1.41
N ARG A 146 1.32 4.75 -2.37
CA ARG A 146 0.85 5.52 -3.53
C ARG A 146 0.70 4.71 -4.82
N TRP A 147 1.13 3.45 -4.83
CA TRP A 147 1.04 2.57 -5.99
C TRP A 147 -0.23 1.73 -5.98
N ARG A 148 -0.80 1.49 -7.16
CA ARG A 148 -1.99 0.65 -7.37
C ARG A 148 -1.73 -0.36 -8.46
N LYS A 149 -2.13 -1.60 -8.25
CA LYS A 149 -2.13 -2.61 -9.30
C LYS A 149 -3.25 -2.28 -10.28
N THR A 150 -2.88 -1.81 -11.46
CA THR A 150 -3.81 -1.38 -12.52
C THR A 150 -3.92 -2.40 -13.65
N GLY A 151 -3.08 -3.44 -13.66
CA GLY A 151 -3.19 -4.56 -14.58
C GLY A 151 -2.36 -5.75 -14.12
N VAL A 152 -2.31 -6.80 -14.94
CA VAL A 152 -1.43 -7.95 -14.68
C VAL A 152 0.02 -7.49 -14.84
N GLY A 153 0.81 -7.57 -13.77
CA GLY A 153 2.20 -7.09 -13.75
C GLY A 153 2.34 -5.56 -13.92
N GLN A 154 1.24 -4.80 -13.88
CA GLN A 154 1.21 -3.36 -14.10
C GLN A 154 0.77 -2.61 -12.85
N PHE A 155 1.50 -1.55 -12.54
CA PHE A 155 1.26 -0.67 -11.41
C PHE A 155 1.24 0.77 -11.84
N THR A 156 0.33 1.56 -11.31
CA THR A 156 0.27 3.01 -11.53
C THR A 156 0.47 3.73 -10.21
N GLY A 157 1.25 4.79 -10.23
CA GLY A 157 1.59 5.59 -9.07
C GLY A 157 2.00 6.99 -9.48
N VAL A 158 2.42 7.77 -8.50
CA VAL A 158 2.87 9.14 -8.70
C VAL A 158 4.31 9.25 -8.21
N VAL A 159 5.19 9.76 -9.08
CA VAL A 159 6.59 10.02 -8.79
C VAL A 159 6.84 11.51 -9.01
N GLY A 160 7.16 12.23 -7.94
CA GLY A 160 7.26 13.70 -8.01
C GLY A 160 5.94 14.31 -8.50
N ALA A 161 6.01 15.01 -9.63
CA ALA A 161 4.85 15.61 -10.29
C ALA A 161 4.18 14.70 -11.35
N HIS A 162 4.70 13.50 -11.58
CA HIS A 162 4.37 12.65 -12.72
C HIS A 162 3.44 11.50 -12.35
N LEU A 163 2.35 11.35 -13.11
CA LEU A 163 1.54 10.14 -13.11
C LEU A 163 2.19 9.13 -14.05
N VAL A 164 2.68 8.03 -13.48
CA VAL A 164 3.43 7.01 -14.21
C VAL A 164 2.83 5.62 -14.00
N SER A 165 2.87 4.80 -15.05
CA SER A 165 2.66 3.36 -14.93
C SER A 165 3.95 2.61 -15.17
N LEU A 166 4.19 1.58 -14.39
CA LEU A 166 5.28 0.62 -14.56
C LEU A 166 4.67 -0.73 -14.89
N ARG A 167 5.28 -1.48 -15.81
CA ARG A 167 4.92 -2.87 -16.05
C ARG A 167 6.16 -3.74 -16.11
N GLN A 168 6.03 -4.94 -15.57
CA GLN A 168 7.08 -5.95 -15.66
C GLN A 168 6.89 -6.74 -16.97
N VAL A 169 7.91 -6.74 -17.83
CA VAL A 169 7.93 -7.51 -19.10
C VAL A 169 9.19 -8.35 -19.16
N ASP A 170 9.08 -9.65 -19.42
CA ASP A 170 10.21 -10.59 -19.47
C ASP A 170 11.29 -10.32 -18.39
N ASP A 171 12.49 -9.92 -18.81
CA ASP A 171 13.61 -9.47 -17.95
C ASP A 171 13.88 -7.96 -18.10
N ASP A 172 12.81 -7.17 -18.03
CA ASP A 172 12.85 -5.71 -18.05
C ASP A 172 11.67 -5.11 -17.25
N VAL A 173 11.74 -3.80 -17.02
CA VAL A 173 10.65 -2.96 -16.55
C VAL A 173 10.47 -1.82 -17.54
N GLU A 174 9.25 -1.66 -18.03
CA GLU A 174 8.89 -0.50 -18.85
C GLU A 174 8.09 0.48 -18.02
N TYR A 175 8.23 1.77 -18.34
CA TYR A 175 7.44 2.84 -17.78
C TYR A 175 6.63 3.55 -18.87
N CYS A 176 5.53 4.16 -18.46
CA CYS A 176 4.65 4.95 -19.30
C CYS A 176 4.27 6.21 -18.52
N HIS A 177 4.42 7.38 -19.13
CA HIS A 177 4.08 8.67 -18.54
C HIS A 177 2.72 9.16 -19.04
N HIS A 178 1.77 9.35 -18.12
CA HIS A 178 0.41 9.76 -18.47
C HIS A 178 0.24 11.28 -18.47
N ALA A 179 0.73 11.94 -17.43
CA ALA A 179 0.52 13.37 -17.20
C ALA A 179 1.50 13.90 -16.14
N SER A 180 1.71 15.21 -16.15
CA SER A 180 2.45 15.95 -15.11
C SER A 180 1.69 17.21 -14.71
N SER A 181 1.84 17.65 -13.46
CA SER A 181 1.32 18.95 -13.01
C SER A 181 2.20 20.13 -13.45
N VAL A 182 3.44 19.87 -13.93
CA VAL A 182 4.37 20.91 -14.37
C VAL A 182 4.23 21.11 -15.88
N ASN A 183 3.63 22.22 -16.29
CA ASN A 183 3.51 22.58 -17.70
C ASN A 183 4.83 23.18 -18.22
N GLY A 184 5.43 22.59 -19.25
CA GLY A 184 6.51 23.22 -20.03
C GLY A 184 7.92 23.17 -19.42
N ALA A 185 8.12 22.51 -18.29
CA ALA A 185 9.46 22.14 -17.84
C ALA A 185 9.93 20.90 -18.61
N VAL A 186 11.17 20.91 -19.12
CA VAL A 186 11.87 19.71 -19.58
C VAL A 186 12.21 18.89 -18.33
N SER A 187 11.22 18.21 -17.75
CA SER A 187 11.47 17.17 -16.75
C SER A 187 11.83 15.89 -17.48
N ASP A 188 12.97 15.32 -17.09
CA ASP A 188 13.38 13.99 -17.48
C ASP A 188 12.65 12.98 -16.58
N VAL A 189 11.42 12.64 -16.97
CA VAL A 189 10.57 11.69 -16.23
C VAL A 189 11.25 10.33 -16.06
N GLU A 190 12.06 9.90 -17.03
CA GLU A 190 12.82 8.66 -16.91
C GLU A 190 13.79 8.78 -15.73
N LYS A 191 14.59 9.84 -15.71
CA LYS A 191 15.54 10.10 -14.61
C LYS A 191 14.85 10.16 -13.25
N GLU A 192 13.73 10.86 -13.12
CA GLU A 192 12.97 10.92 -11.84
C GLU A 192 12.46 9.55 -11.42
N VAL A 193 11.96 8.74 -12.35
CA VAL A 193 11.55 7.35 -12.10
C VAL A 193 12.75 6.50 -11.68
N ARG A 194 13.90 6.62 -12.35
CA ARG A 194 15.13 5.89 -12.02
C ARG A 194 15.66 6.25 -10.64
N GLU A 195 15.65 7.52 -10.28
CA GLU A 195 16.04 8.01 -8.96
C GLU A 195 15.08 7.53 -7.87
N TYR A 196 13.77 7.61 -8.10
CA TYR A 196 12.74 7.14 -7.15
C TYR A 196 12.84 5.63 -6.91
N LEU A 197 13.06 4.87 -7.97
CA LEU A 197 13.28 3.44 -7.90
C LEU A 197 14.67 3.11 -7.34
N ASN A 198 15.59 4.07 -7.22
CA ASN A 198 16.95 3.89 -6.70
C ASN A 198 17.81 2.94 -7.54
N LEU A 199 17.79 3.12 -8.87
CA LEU A 199 18.38 2.20 -9.86
C LEU A 199 19.90 2.32 -10.03
N ASP A 200 20.53 3.38 -9.51
CA ASP A 200 21.99 3.53 -9.59
C ASP A 200 22.74 2.58 -8.63
N THR A 201 22.01 2.01 -7.66
CA THR A 201 22.55 1.01 -6.74
C THR A 201 22.40 -0.39 -7.33
N SER A 202 23.50 -1.12 -7.55
CA SER A 202 23.48 -2.53 -7.99
C SER A 202 22.88 -3.43 -6.90
N LEU A 203 21.66 -3.91 -7.12
CA LEU A 203 20.97 -4.77 -6.15
C LEU A 203 21.56 -6.18 -6.17
N VAL A 204 22.03 -6.67 -7.32
CA VAL A 204 22.72 -7.96 -7.42
C VAL A 204 23.99 -7.97 -6.55
N ASP A 205 24.79 -6.90 -6.56
CA ASP A 205 25.98 -6.80 -5.70
C ASP A 205 25.62 -6.75 -4.21
N LEU A 206 24.54 -6.05 -3.86
CA LEU A 206 24.04 -6.03 -2.48
C LEU A 206 23.55 -7.42 -2.05
N TYR A 207 22.78 -8.12 -2.88
CA TYR A 207 22.29 -9.47 -2.60
C TYR A 207 23.44 -10.46 -2.43
N ALA A 208 24.50 -10.37 -3.23
CA ALA A 208 25.69 -11.20 -3.07
C ALA A 208 26.34 -11.00 -1.70
N LYS A 209 26.52 -9.74 -1.27
CA LYS A 209 27.07 -9.38 0.06
C LYS A 209 26.18 -9.89 1.19
N PHE A 210 24.87 -9.67 1.11
CA PHE A 210 23.93 -10.09 2.16
C PHE A 210 23.81 -11.61 2.26
N THR A 211 23.81 -12.30 1.12
CA THR A 211 23.81 -13.78 1.06
C THR A 211 25.05 -14.37 1.71
N ALA A 212 26.22 -13.77 1.49
CA ALA A 212 27.46 -14.19 2.14
C ALA A 212 27.46 -13.91 3.65
N ALA A 213 26.76 -12.86 4.09
CA ALA A 213 26.76 -12.42 5.48
C ALA A 213 25.76 -13.17 6.37
N ASP A 214 24.63 -13.65 5.83
CA ASP A 214 23.53 -14.18 6.64
C ASP A 214 22.84 -15.40 6.01
N ALA A 215 22.78 -16.51 6.77
CA ALA A 215 22.19 -17.76 6.32
C ALA A 215 20.68 -17.67 6.06
N ARG A 216 19.95 -16.86 6.84
CA ARG A 216 18.51 -16.68 6.63
C ARG A 216 18.26 -15.87 5.36
N PHE A 217 19.01 -14.81 5.14
CA PHE A 217 18.97 -14.04 3.89
C PHE A 217 19.27 -14.94 2.70
N ALA A 218 20.36 -15.72 2.76
CA ALA A 218 20.74 -16.67 1.71
C ALA A 218 19.61 -17.65 1.37
N ALA A 219 18.86 -18.12 2.37
CA ALA A 219 17.75 -19.04 2.16
C ALA A 219 16.53 -18.39 1.47
N VAL A 220 16.24 -17.11 1.74
CA VAL A 220 15.04 -16.44 1.17
C VAL A 220 15.32 -15.67 -0.11
N ALA A 221 16.57 -15.26 -0.36
CA ALA A 221 16.97 -14.45 -1.50
C ALA A 221 16.52 -15.00 -2.87
N PRO A 222 16.57 -16.33 -3.15
CA PRO A 222 16.10 -16.88 -4.42
C PRO A 222 14.60 -16.66 -4.70
N PHE A 223 13.80 -16.46 -3.66
CA PHE A 223 12.35 -16.29 -3.75
C PHE A 223 11.91 -14.83 -3.67
N ILE A 224 12.76 -13.98 -3.09
CA ILE A 224 12.50 -12.55 -2.86
C ILE A 224 13.56 -11.74 -3.63
N GLY A 225 13.81 -12.10 -4.89
CA GLY A 225 14.73 -11.38 -5.78
C GLY A 225 14.13 -10.06 -6.29
N GLY A 226 14.97 -9.06 -6.58
CA GLY A 226 14.51 -7.77 -7.12
C GLY A 226 13.72 -6.89 -6.14
N ALA A 227 13.68 -7.23 -4.85
CA ALA A 227 13.00 -6.42 -3.85
C ALA A 227 13.86 -5.18 -3.52
N ARG A 228 13.49 -4.04 -4.09
CA ARG A 228 14.28 -2.81 -4.04
C ARG A 228 13.76 -1.83 -3.00
N LEU A 229 14.66 -0.99 -2.47
CA LEU A 229 14.31 0.13 -1.61
C LEU A 229 14.00 1.38 -2.45
N LEU A 230 12.81 1.96 -2.28
CA LEU A 230 12.43 3.22 -2.92
C LEU A 230 13.11 4.41 -2.24
N ARG A 231 13.33 5.48 -3.02
CA ARG A 231 13.86 6.77 -2.57
C ARG A 231 12.79 7.86 -2.70
N GLN A 232 11.94 7.95 -1.70
CA GLN A 232 10.74 8.80 -1.71
C GLN A 232 11.05 10.28 -1.39
N PRO A 233 10.19 11.22 -1.82
CA PRO A 233 10.23 12.60 -1.34
C PRO A 233 10.04 12.67 0.19
N PRO A 234 10.89 13.39 0.95
CA PRO A 234 10.83 13.41 2.41
C PRO A 234 9.49 13.86 2.99
N LEU A 235 8.88 14.92 2.44
CA LEU A 235 7.57 15.42 2.90
C LEU A 235 6.49 14.34 2.81
N GLU A 236 6.37 13.73 1.63
CA GLU A 236 5.43 12.64 1.38
C GLU A 236 5.69 11.47 2.34
N CYS A 237 6.96 11.08 2.49
CA CYS A 237 7.36 9.98 3.38
C CYS A 237 6.97 10.24 4.85
N VAL A 238 7.20 11.46 5.36
CA VAL A 238 6.83 11.85 6.73
C VAL A 238 5.34 11.62 7.00
N PHE A 239 4.47 12.16 6.15
CA PHE A 239 3.02 12.07 6.34
C PHE A 239 2.49 10.65 6.13
N GLN A 240 3.04 9.89 5.17
CA GLN A 240 2.75 8.46 4.99
C GLN A 240 3.03 7.66 6.27
N PHE A 241 4.21 7.86 6.88
CA PHE A 241 4.61 7.06 8.04
C PHE A 241 3.98 7.52 9.36
N ILE A 242 3.56 8.78 9.49
CA ILE A 242 2.65 9.18 10.58
C ILE A 242 1.36 8.36 10.51
N CYS A 243 0.78 8.18 9.33
CA CYS A 243 -0.41 7.35 9.10
C CYS A 243 -0.19 5.87 9.42
N SER A 244 1.06 5.38 9.33
CA SER A 244 1.42 3.97 9.51
C SER A 244 1.44 3.48 10.97
N SER A 245 1.64 4.38 11.93
CA SER A 245 1.82 4.03 13.35
C SER A 245 0.64 3.20 13.88
N ASN A 246 0.87 1.97 14.37
CA ASN A 246 -0.18 1.06 14.86
C ASN A 246 -1.38 0.92 13.90
N ASN A 247 -1.11 0.56 12.64
CA ASN A 247 -2.08 0.50 11.56
C ASN A 247 -1.77 -0.65 10.59
N HIS A 248 -2.64 -0.89 9.60
CA HIS A 248 -2.43 -1.91 8.56
C HIS A 248 -2.48 -1.29 7.16
N ILE A 249 -1.78 -1.89 6.21
CA ILE A 249 -1.49 -1.34 4.86
C ILE A 249 -2.74 -0.77 4.17
N GLN A 250 -3.86 -1.52 4.15
CA GLN A 250 -5.10 -1.07 3.51
C GLN A 250 -5.63 0.26 4.08
N ARG A 251 -5.67 0.41 5.42
CA ARG A 251 -6.16 1.64 6.06
C ARG A 251 -5.17 2.79 5.91
N ILE A 252 -3.87 2.51 5.96
CA ILE A 252 -2.83 3.52 5.68
C ILE A 252 -3.01 4.06 4.26
N THR A 253 -3.22 3.17 3.30
CA THR A 253 -3.45 3.51 1.89
C THR A 253 -4.62 4.48 1.73
N THR A 254 -5.76 4.22 2.38
CA THR A 254 -6.92 5.14 2.36
C THR A 254 -6.62 6.51 2.99
N MET A 255 -5.89 6.55 4.11
CA MET A 255 -5.47 7.81 4.73
C MET A 255 -4.56 8.61 3.80
N VAL A 256 -3.58 7.96 3.19
CA VAL A 256 -2.63 8.59 2.27
C VAL A 256 -3.34 9.09 1.01
N ASP A 257 -4.34 8.37 0.50
CA ASP A 257 -5.18 8.84 -0.61
C ASP A 257 -5.96 10.10 -0.26
N TYR A 258 -6.52 10.16 0.96
CA TYR A 258 -7.19 11.36 1.44
C TYR A 258 -6.23 12.56 1.46
N LEU A 259 -5.03 12.42 2.05
CA LEU A 259 -4.04 13.50 2.04
C LEU A 259 -3.67 13.89 0.61
N SER A 260 -3.39 12.90 -0.24
CA SER A 260 -2.96 13.15 -1.61
C SER A 260 -4.03 13.85 -2.44
N SER A 261 -5.31 13.61 -2.17
CA SER A 261 -6.42 14.31 -2.83
C SER A 261 -6.48 15.82 -2.54
N ARG A 262 -5.63 16.33 -1.64
CA ARG A 262 -5.47 17.77 -1.42
C ARG A 262 -4.51 18.40 -2.44
N GLY A 263 -3.64 17.60 -3.07
CA GLY A 263 -2.75 18.07 -4.12
C GLY A 263 -3.39 18.07 -5.52
N PRO A 264 -2.68 18.58 -6.53
CA PRO A 264 -3.15 18.65 -7.92
C PRO A 264 -3.63 17.29 -8.46
N PHE A 265 -4.78 17.28 -9.12
CA PHE A 265 -5.26 16.10 -9.87
C PHE A 265 -4.42 15.90 -11.13
N LEU A 266 -3.90 14.68 -11.31
CA LEU A 266 -3.03 14.34 -12.45
C LEU A 266 -3.76 13.53 -13.53
N GLY A 267 -4.79 12.78 -13.17
CA GLY A 267 -5.53 11.96 -14.11
C GLY A 267 -6.14 10.71 -13.48
N SER A 268 -6.83 9.92 -14.30
CA SER A 268 -7.37 8.62 -13.89
C SER A 268 -6.87 7.50 -14.80
N VAL A 269 -6.47 6.38 -14.20
CA VAL A 269 -6.05 5.15 -14.92
C VAL A 269 -6.89 4.00 -14.40
N ASN A 270 -7.58 3.28 -15.29
CA ASN A 270 -8.50 2.18 -14.96
C ASN A 270 -9.51 2.53 -13.87
N GLY A 271 -10.08 3.73 -13.95
CA GLY A 271 -11.08 4.24 -13.00
C GLY A 271 -10.52 4.69 -11.64
N ILE A 272 -9.21 4.61 -11.42
CA ILE A 272 -8.55 5.07 -10.19
C ILE A 272 -8.02 6.49 -10.42
N ARG A 273 -8.35 7.40 -9.50
CA ARG A 273 -7.90 8.80 -9.54
C ARG A 273 -6.54 8.97 -8.88
N PHE A 274 -5.65 9.70 -9.54
CA PHE A 274 -4.32 10.01 -9.02
C PHE A 274 -4.14 11.52 -8.88
N HIS A 275 -3.46 11.90 -7.80
CA HIS A 275 -3.13 13.28 -7.46
C HIS A 275 -1.65 13.35 -7.10
N GLN A 276 -0.99 14.46 -7.42
CA GLN A 276 0.31 14.76 -6.84
C GLN A 276 0.17 14.84 -5.32
N PHE A 277 1.18 14.39 -4.57
CA PHE A 277 1.16 14.61 -3.13
C PHE A 277 1.17 16.12 -2.84
N PRO A 278 0.33 16.62 -1.93
CA PRO A 278 0.22 18.04 -1.63
C PRO A 278 1.56 18.63 -1.19
N LEU A 279 1.77 19.91 -1.51
CA LEU A 279 2.81 20.70 -0.87
C LEU A 279 2.44 20.93 0.60
N LEU A 280 3.39 21.38 1.40
CA LEU A 280 3.12 21.69 2.81
C LEU A 280 1.96 22.69 2.97
N GLU A 281 1.89 23.69 2.10
CA GLU A 281 0.86 24.74 2.12
C GLU A 281 -0.56 24.20 1.90
N ASP A 282 -0.70 23.13 1.10
CA ASP A 282 -2.00 22.51 0.84
C ASP A 282 -2.49 21.67 2.04
N LEU A 283 -1.58 21.29 2.95
CA LEU A 283 -1.89 20.51 4.15
C LEU A 283 -2.29 21.39 5.34
N LEU A 284 -1.83 22.63 5.42
CA LEU A 284 -2.10 23.54 6.55
C LEU A 284 -3.59 23.84 6.78
N PRO A 285 -4.44 24.01 5.74
CA PRO A 285 -5.88 24.25 5.94
C PRO A 285 -6.64 23.01 6.40
N VAL A 286 -6.03 21.82 6.36
CA VAL A 286 -6.69 20.56 6.74
C VAL A 286 -6.86 20.49 8.25
N THR A 287 -8.10 20.44 8.72
CA THR A 287 -8.41 20.45 10.15
C THR A 287 -8.38 19.05 10.77
N GLU A 288 -8.18 19.01 12.10
CA GLU A 288 -8.24 17.75 12.86
C GLU A 288 -9.62 17.07 12.73
N SER A 289 -10.72 17.83 12.69
CA SER A 289 -12.08 17.28 12.53
C SER A 289 -12.23 16.54 11.21
N GLN A 290 -11.83 17.17 10.10
CA GLN A 290 -11.89 16.57 8.77
C GLN A 290 -11.08 15.27 8.72
N LEU A 291 -9.88 15.25 9.31
CA LEU A 291 -9.06 14.03 9.38
C LEU A 291 -9.70 12.94 10.24
N ARG A 292 -10.35 13.30 11.35
CA ARG A 292 -11.07 12.33 12.20
C ARG A 292 -12.26 11.72 11.48
N GLU A 293 -13.03 12.52 10.76
CA GLU A 293 -14.14 12.08 9.90
C GLU A 293 -13.65 11.12 8.80
N ASN A 294 -12.43 11.32 8.29
CA ASN A 294 -11.78 10.44 7.32
C ASN A 294 -10.93 9.32 7.96
N GLY A 295 -11.20 8.99 9.23
CA GLY A 295 -10.71 7.78 9.87
C GLY A 295 -9.28 7.82 10.41
N PHE A 296 -8.62 9.00 10.46
CA PHE A 296 -7.26 9.14 11.01
C PHE A 296 -7.18 8.83 12.51
N GLY A 297 -8.29 9.01 13.23
CA GLY A 297 -8.36 8.82 14.67
C GLY A 297 -7.39 9.74 15.40
N TYR A 298 -6.63 9.20 16.35
CA TYR A 298 -5.65 10.00 17.11
C TYR A 298 -4.50 10.54 16.25
N ARG A 299 -4.30 10.06 15.02
CA ARG A 299 -3.24 10.58 14.12
C ARG A 299 -3.61 11.93 13.52
N ALA A 300 -4.89 12.31 13.55
CA ALA A 300 -5.35 13.59 13.04
C ALA A 300 -4.56 14.76 13.67
N LYS A 301 -4.40 14.78 15.00
CA LYS A 301 -3.60 15.80 15.69
C LYS A 301 -2.11 15.78 15.32
N TYR A 302 -1.58 14.62 14.91
CA TYR A 302 -0.18 14.47 14.50
C TYR A 302 0.07 15.02 13.11
N ILE A 303 -0.86 14.81 12.18
CA ILE A 303 -0.80 15.39 10.84
C ILE A 303 -0.83 16.92 10.93
N VAL A 304 -1.83 17.48 11.64
CA VAL A 304 -1.96 18.94 11.80
C VAL A 304 -0.74 19.52 12.54
N GLY A 305 -0.36 18.92 13.67
CA GLY A 305 0.78 19.40 14.45
C GLY A 305 2.11 19.33 13.70
N THR A 306 2.33 18.29 12.89
CA THR A 306 3.52 18.16 12.04
C THR A 306 3.53 19.22 10.94
N ALA A 307 2.41 19.45 10.24
CA ALA A 307 2.32 20.51 9.22
C ALA A 307 2.63 21.89 9.82
N GLU A 308 2.06 22.20 10.98
CA GLU A 308 2.31 23.44 11.73
C GLU A 308 3.77 23.60 12.18
N MET A 309 4.40 22.54 12.71
CA MET A 309 5.81 22.58 13.09
C MET A 309 6.76 22.69 11.90
N LEU A 310 6.41 22.09 10.75
CA LEU A 310 7.16 22.23 9.52
C LEU A 310 7.07 23.65 8.95
N ARG A 311 5.90 24.31 9.03
CA ARG A 311 5.73 25.71 8.63
C ARG A 311 6.61 26.67 9.45
N GLN A 312 6.88 26.33 10.70
CA GLN A 312 7.70 27.14 11.61
C GLN A 312 9.21 26.97 11.41
N LYS A 313 9.67 26.07 10.51
CA LYS A 313 11.10 25.93 10.20
C LYS A 313 11.59 27.17 9.45
N ALA A 314 12.72 27.72 9.89
CA ALA A 314 13.23 29.00 9.39
C ALA A 314 13.57 28.97 7.89
N GLU A 315 14.13 27.85 7.43
CA GLU A 315 14.47 27.58 6.03
C GLU A 315 13.30 27.03 5.19
N GLY A 316 12.12 26.85 5.79
CA GLY A 316 10.96 26.18 5.20
C GLY A 316 10.95 24.67 5.49
N GLY A 317 9.75 24.12 5.71
CA GLY A 317 9.58 22.73 6.16
C GLY A 317 10.10 21.67 5.21
N GLU A 318 9.88 21.84 3.90
CA GLU A 318 10.38 20.91 2.88
C GLU A 318 11.91 20.94 2.74
N GLN A 319 12.50 22.14 2.78
CA GLN A 319 13.94 22.32 2.73
C GLN A 319 14.64 21.77 3.97
N TRP A 320 14.05 21.98 5.16
CA TRP A 320 14.52 21.39 6.40
C TRP A 320 14.54 19.86 6.32
N LEU A 321 13.47 19.24 5.80
CA LEU A 321 13.41 17.78 5.61
C LEU A 321 14.45 17.27 4.61
N LEU A 322 14.66 17.98 3.50
CA LEU A 322 15.66 17.62 2.49
C LEU A 322 17.09 17.71 3.06
N ALA A 323 17.38 18.73 3.87
CA ALA A 323 18.69 18.90 4.51
C ALA A 323 19.08 17.74 5.43
N LEU A 324 18.10 16.99 5.98
CA LEU A 324 18.37 15.80 6.80
C LEU A 324 19.08 14.68 6.04
N ARG A 325 19.06 14.68 4.69
CA ARG A 325 19.87 13.73 3.88
C ARG A 325 21.37 13.87 4.12
N GLY A 326 21.83 15.09 4.43
CA GLY A 326 23.24 15.38 4.69
C GLY A 326 23.68 15.15 6.13
N GLN A 327 22.77 14.74 7.03
CA GLN A 327 23.06 14.55 8.45
C GLN A 327 23.36 13.08 8.78
N SER A 328 23.93 12.83 9.96
CA SER A 328 24.03 11.46 10.47
C SER A 328 22.66 10.88 10.79
N LEU A 329 22.55 9.54 10.80
CA LEU A 329 21.30 8.86 11.16
C LEU A 329 20.79 9.27 12.55
N GLU A 330 21.68 9.45 13.53
CA GLU A 330 21.31 9.84 14.89
C GLU A 330 20.70 11.24 14.94
N GLU A 331 21.32 12.20 14.23
CA GLU A 331 20.82 13.58 14.13
C GLU A 331 19.49 13.64 13.37
N ALA A 332 19.38 12.91 12.26
CA ALA A 332 18.14 12.84 11.48
C ALA A 332 17.00 12.23 12.30
N VAL A 333 17.24 11.13 13.01
CA VAL A 333 16.23 10.49 13.87
C VAL A 333 15.83 11.41 15.03
N THR A 334 16.81 12.04 15.69
CA THR A 334 16.55 12.98 16.79
C THR A 334 15.70 14.15 16.31
N SER A 335 16.08 14.74 15.17
CA SER A 335 15.36 15.83 14.51
C SER A 335 13.93 15.46 14.15
N LEU A 336 13.72 14.30 13.52
CA LEU A 336 12.40 13.80 13.14
C LEU A 336 11.51 13.51 14.37
N CYS A 337 12.08 12.98 15.45
CA CYS A 337 11.32 12.67 16.68
C CYS A 337 10.81 13.93 17.41
N THR A 338 11.24 15.14 17.01
CA THR A 338 10.62 16.38 17.50
C THR A 338 9.23 16.63 16.94
N LEU A 339 8.89 16.00 15.80
CA LEU A 339 7.60 16.17 15.14
C LEU A 339 6.50 15.30 15.80
N PRO A 340 5.25 15.80 15.91
CA PRO A 340 4.16 15.08 16.57
C PRO A 340 3.87 13.73 15.91
N GLY A 341 3.82 12.68 16.72
CA GLY A 341 3.49 11.32 16.25
C GLY A 341 4.65 10.57 15.63
N ILE A 342 5.85 11.15 15.57
CA ILE A 342 7.06 10.50 15.09
C ILE A 342 7.87 10.00 16.28
N GLY A 343 7.88 8.68 16.49
CA GLY A 343 8.79 8.00 17.41
C GLY A 343 9.95 7.32 16.65
N PRO A 344 10.88 6.65 17.37
CA PRO A 344 12.08 6.07 16.77
C PRO A 344 11.83 5.17 15.56
N LYS A 345 10.80 4.32 15.60
CA LYS A 345 10.42 3.46 14.47
C LYS A 345 10.00 4.27 13.24
N VAL A 346 9.14 5.27 13.43
CA VAL A 346 8.62 6.12 12.34
C VAL A 346 9.76 6.96 11.75
N ALA A 347 10.62 7.53 12.61
CA ALA A 347 11.80 8.25 12.19
C ALA A 347 12.76 7.36 11.37
N ALA A 348 12.99 6.12 11.81
CA ALA A 348 13.81 5.17 11.05
C ALA A 348 13.19 4.78 9.69
N CYS A 349 11.85 4.65 9.59
CA CYS A 349 11.19 4.48 8.28
C CYS A 349 11.48 5.68 7.36
N ILE A 350 11.31 6.90 7.85
CA ILE A 350 11.55 8.12 7.07
C ILE A 350 13.02 8.20 6.65
N ALA A 351 13.94 7.92 7.58
CA ALA A 351 15.38 7.92 7.32
C ALA A 351 15.75 6.91 6.22
N LEU A 352 15.24 5.68 6.32
CA LEU A 352 15.51 4.61 5.37
C LEU A 352 14.93 4.91 3.98
N PHE A 353 13.67 5.32 3.90
CA PHE A 353 12.93 5.40 2.65
C PHE A 353 13.01 6.75 1.94
N SER A 354 13.58 7.80 2.56
CA SER A 354 13.61 9.15 1.96
C SER A 354 14.86 9.98 2.23
N LEU A 355 15.65 9.65 3.25
CA LEU A 355 16.81 10.46 3.68
C LEU A 355 18.17 9.83 3.38
N ASP A 356 18.23 8.84 2.49
CA ASP A 356 19.46 8.18 2.05
C ASP A 356 20.25 7.46 3.19
N GLN A 357 19.59 7.19 4.32
CA GLN A 357 20.18 6.47 5.45
C GLN A 357 20.03 4.95 5.27
N HIS A 358 20.79 4.36 4.35
CA HIS A 358 20.65 2.95 3.91
C HIS A 358 20.88 1.89 5.00
N HIS A 359 21.43 2.27 6.16
CA HIS A 359 21.65 1.41 7.31
C HIS A 359 20.58 1.58 8.42
N ALA A 360 19.61 2.47 8.23
CA ALA A 360 18.53 2.67 9.20
C ALA A 360 17.62 1.44 9.29
N ILE A 361 17.26 1.03 10.52
CA ILE A 361 16.45 -0.15 10.79
C ILE A 361 15.16 0.24 11.51
N PRO A 362 14.00 0.23 10.83
CA PRO A 362 12.71 0.51 11.44
C PRO A 362 12.21 -0.65 12.33
N VAL A 363 12.76 -0.77 13.54
CA VAL A 363 12.41 -1.87 14.45
C VAL A 363 10.97 -1.75 14.93
N ASP A 364 10.09 -2.61 14.42
CA ASP A 364 8.73 -2.84 14.91
C ASP A 364 8.58 -4.27 15.48
N THR A 365 7.35 -4.72 15.70
CA THR A 365 7.10 -6.06 16.23
C THR A 365 7.48 -7.20 15.27
N HIS A 366 7.45 -6.97 13.95
CA HIS A 366 7.86 -7.96 12.95
C HIS A 366 9.39 -8.02 12.90
N VAL A 367 10.04 -6.87 12.79
CA VAL A 367 11.51 -6.77 12.79
C VAL A 367 12.10 -7.30 14.09
N TRP A 368 11.43 -7.05 15.22
CA TRP A 368 11.78 -7.66 16.50
C TRP A 368 11.75 -9.19 16.43
N GLN A 369 10.72 -9.78 15.83
CA GLN A 369 10.62 -11.24 15.70
C GLN A 369 11.70 -11.81 14.78
N ILE A 370 12.02 -11.13 13.68
CA ILE A 370 13.13 -11.49 12.79
C ILE A 370 14.46 -11.46 13.56
N ALA A 371 14.71 -10.36 14.28
CA ALA A 371 15.93 -10.18 15.05
C ALA A 371 16.09 -11.27 16.11
N VAL A 372 15.05 -11.50 16.93
CA VAL A 372 15.07 -12.55 17.96
C VAL A 372 15.30 -13.93 17.32
N ARG A 373 14.67 -14.24 16.19
CA ARG A 373 14.77 -15.60 15.63
C ARG A 373 16.13 -15.87 14.97
N TYR A 374 16.74 -14.88 14.34
CA TYR A 374 17.86 -15.11 13.41
C TYR A 374 19.14 -14.35 13.74
N LEU A 375 19.07 -13.26 14.51
CA LEU A 375 20.24 -12.41 14.81
C LEU A 375 20.62 -12.45 16.29
N LEU A 376 19.63 -12.39 17.19
CA LEU A 376 19.80 -12.29 18.64
C LEU A 376 18.85 -13.28 19.40
N PRO A 377 19.04 -14.61 19.27
CA PRO A 377 18.21 -15.62 19.94
C PRO A 377 18.14 -15.47 21.46
N GLU A 378 19.17 -14.91 22.08
CA GLU A 378 19.24 -14.67 23.51
C GLU A 378 18.25 -13.61 24.03
N LEU A 379 17.55 -12.90 23.14
CA LEU A 379 16.47 -11.98 23.54
C LEU A 379 15.08 -12.62 23.54
N GLU A 380 14.98 -13.93 23.31
CA GLU A 380 13.71 -14.66 23.36
C GLU A 380 12.99 -14.45 24.71
N GLY A 381 11.67 -14.25 24.67
CA GLY A 381 10.85 -13.97 25.85
C GLY A 381 10.96 -12.54 26.42
N ARG A 382 11.91 -11.72 25.95
CA ARG A 382 12.01 -10.31 26.37
C ARG A 382 10.96 -9.44 25.66
N LYS A 383 10.62 -8.32 26.32
CA LYS A 383 9.78 -7.27 25.73
C LYS A 383 10.65 -6.21 25.08
N LEU A 384 10.26 -5.75 23.90
CA LEU A 384 10.93 -4.67 23.19
C LEU A 384 10.88 -3.38 24.02
N THR A 385 12.07 -2.83 24.32
CA THR A 385 12.26 -1.53 24.99
C THR A 385 13.13 -0.64 24.12
N VAL A 386 13.22 0.67 24.41
CA VAL A 386 14.04 1.62 23.64
C VAL A 386 15.50 1.16 23.52
N LYS A 387 16.10 0.65 24.60
CA LYS A 387 17.47 0.08 24.56
C LYS A 387 17.57 -1.07 23.56
N LEU A 388 16.54 -1.93 23.53
CA LEU A 388 16.53 -3.09 22.64
C LEU A 388 16.26 -2.72 21.18
N HIS A 389 15.57 -1.62 20.91
CA HIS A 389 15.47 -1.09 19.54
C HIS A 389 16.87 -0.80 18.98
N ARG A 390 17.73 -0.14 19.77
CA ARG A 390 19.10 0.19 19.36
C ARG A 390 19.95 -1.08 19.19
N GLU A 391 19.89 -2.00 20.15
CA GLU A 391 20.63 -3.28 20.09
C GLU A 391 20.25 -4.10 18.84
N VAL A 392 18.96 -4.16 18.49
CA VAL A 392 18.50 -4.81 17.26
C VAL A 392 19.02 -4.10 16.01
N ALA A 393 18.92 -2.76 15.96
CA ALA A 393 19.42 -2.00 14.82
C ALA A 393 20.93 -2.21 14.62
N GLU A 394 21.72 -2.15 15.70
CA GLU A 394 23.15 -2.40 15.68
C GLU A 394 23.47 -3.82 15.20
N ALA A 395 22.71 -4.85 15.62
CA ALA A 395 22.92 -6.22 15.15
C ALA A 395 22.70 -6.37 13.63
N PHE A 396 21.68 -5.71 13.07
CA PHE A 396 21.48 -5.67 11.62
C PHE A 396 22.64 -4.96 10.91
N VAL A 397 23.11 -3.82 11.43
CA VAL A 397 24.25 -3.08 10.84
C VAL A 397 25.54 -3.88 10.93
N GLN A 398 25.82 -4.55 12.05
CA GLN A 398 26.97 -5.43 12.20
C GLN A 398 26.93 -6.60 11.22
N ARG A 399 25.74 -7.15 10.94
CA ARG A 399 25.56 -8.27 10.00
C ARG A 399 25.65 -7.84 8.55
N PHE A 400 24.99 -6.76 8.15
CA PHE A 400 24.76 -6.39 6.75
C PHE A 400 25.48 -5.12 6.29
N GLY A 401 26.17 -4.42 7.19
CA GLY A 401 26.98 -3.24 6.87
C GLY A 401 26.16 -1.99 6.53
N SER A 402 26.72 -1.15 5.66
CA SER A 402 26.18 0.18 5.33
C SER A 402 24.82 0.18 4.61
N TYR A 403 24.39 -0.98 4.08
CA TYR A 403 23.09 -1.16 3.43
C TYR A 403 22.16 -2.08 4.24
N ALA A 404 22.35 -2.19 5.55
CA ALA A 404 21.56 -3.08 6.40
C ALA A 404 20.05 -2.87 6.32
N GLY A 405 19.58 -1.64 6.08
CA GLY A 405 18.17 -1.34 5.88
C GLY A 405 17.57 -1.95 4.61
N TRP A 406 18.38 -2.16 3.57
CA TRP A 406 17.99 -2.89 2.37
C TRP A 406 17.84 -4.38 2.65
N ALA A 407 18.83 -4.99 3.32
CA ALA A 407 18.75 -6.40 3.71
C ALA A 407 17.55 -6.67 4.63
N HIS A 408 17.35 -5.79 5.62
CA HIS A 408 16.17 -5.77 6.48
C HIS A 408 14.87 -5.75 5.67
N THR A 409 14.79 -4.94 4.62
CA THR A 409 13.58 -4.82 3.78
C THR A 409 13.23 -6.15 3.11
N VAL A 410 14.22 -6.86 2.57
CA VAL A 410 14.02 -8.19 1.98
C VAL A 410 13.53 -9.20 3.02
N LEU A 411 14.14 -9.23 4.21
CA LEU A 411 13.74 -10.12 5.30
C LEU A 411 12.33 -9.82 5.80
N PHE A 412 11.96 -8.54 5.88
CA PHE A 412 10.61 -8.11 6.23
C PHE A 412 9.59 -8.54 5.17
N ILE A 413 9.89 -8.35 3.88
CA ILE A 413 9.04 -8.79 2.76
C ILE A 413 8.81 -10.29 2.83
N ALA A 414 9.85 -11.08 3.13
CA ALA A 414 9.76 -12.52 3.31
C ALA A 414 8.84 -12.94 4.48
N GLU A 415 8.51 -12.05 5.41
CA GLU A 415 7.57 -12.31 6.51
C GLU A 415 6.14 -11.80 6.24
N LEU A 416 5.92 -11.00 5.18
CA LEU A 416 4.59 -10.51 4.84
C LEU A 416 3.65 -11.68 4.47
N SER A 417 2.44 -11.67 5.03
CA SER A 417 1.43 -12.69 4.77
C SER A 417 1.12 -12.85 3.28
N SER A 418 1.14 -11.76 2.52
CA SER A 418 0.92 -11.76 1.05
C SER A 418 2.04 -12.42 0.27
N GLN A 419 3.25 -12.51 0.83
CA GLN A 419 4.43 -13.06 0.15
C GLN A 419 4.82 -14.46 0.65
N GLN A 420 4.19 -14.96 1.74
CA GLN A 420 4.43 -16.32 2.25
C GLN A 420 4.24 -17.40 1.19
N GLY A 421 3.37 -17.18 0.19
CA GLY A 421 3.14 -18.10 -0.92
C GLY A 421 4.37 -18.35 -1.79
N LEU A 422 5.28 -17.37 -1.88
CA LEU A 422 6.52 -17.46 -2.67
C LEU A 422 7.57 -18.34 -2.00
N LEU A 423 7.48 -18.53 -0.68
CA LEU A 423 8.46 -19.28 0.09
C LEU A 423 8.10 -20.76 0.22
N PRO A 424 9.09 -21.67 0.18
CA PRO A 424 8.93 -23.05 0.63
C PRO A 424 8.43 -23.12 2.09
N LEU A 425 7.65 -24.16 2.42
CA LEU A 425 7.00 -24.30 3.75
C LEU A 425 7.98 -24.17 4.92
N HIS A 426 9.19 -24.72 4.82
CA HIS A 426 10.21 -24.67 5.88
C HIS A 426 10.83 -23.28 6.09
N LEU A 427 10.68 -22.37 5.12
CA LEU A 427 11.14 -20.98 5.23
C LEU A 427 10.04 -20.02 5.67
N ARG A 428 8.78 -20.47 5.72
CA ARG A 428 7.65 -19.63 6.13
C ARG A 428 7.68 -19.35 7.62
N VAL A 429 7.12 -18.21 8.02
CA VAL A 429 6.95 -17.88 9.44
C VAL A 429 5.96 -18.86 10.06
N PRO A 430 6.31 -19.54 11.18
CA PRO A 430 5.38 -20.44 11.85
C PRO A 430 4.12 -19.67 12.27
N LYS A 431 2.93 -20.15 11.84
CA LYS A 431 1.67 -19.63 12.38
C LYS A 431 1.68 -19.91 13.88
N LYS A 432 1.58 -18.88 14.73
CA LYS A 432 1.32 -19.08 16.16
C LYS A 432 0.06 -19.92 16.27
N GLN A 433 0.20 -21.17 16.72
CA GLN A 433 -0.95 -21.96 17.12
C GLN A 433 -1.61 -21.18 18.26
N SER A 434 -2.85 -20.75 18.04
CA SER A 434 -3.65 -20.19 19.14
C SER A 434 -3.79 -21.32 20.16
N VAL A 435 -3.05 -21.23 21.26
CA VAL A 435 -3.30 -22.07 22.43
C VAL A 435 -4.70 -21.69 22.87
N LYS A 436 -5.70 -22.47 22.46
CA LYS A 436 -7.00 -22.48 23.11
C LYS A 436 -6.68 -22.93 24.53
N ALA A 437 -6.63 -21.98 25.46
CA ALA A 437 -6.61 -22.30 26.87
C ALA A 437 -7.89 -23.10 27.14
N SER A 438 -7.75 -24.42 27.23
CA SER A 438 -8.76 -25.28 27.84
C SER A 438 -8.90 -24.79 29.28
N LYS A 439 -9.96 -24.02 29.52
CA LYS A 439 -10.46 -23.71 30.86
C LYS A 439 -11.44 -24.78 31.30
#